data_AF-A0A1F7LA29-F1
#
_entry.id   AF-A0A1F7LA29-F1
#
_cell.length_a   1.000
_cell.length_b   1.000
_cell.length_c   1.000
_cell.angle_alpha   90.00
_cell.angle_beta   90.00
_cell.angle_gamma   90.00
#
_symmetry.space_group_name_H-M   'P 1'
#
loop_
_entity.id
_entity.type
_entity.pdbx_description
1 polymer ?
#
loop_
_entity_poly.entity_id
_entity_poly.type
_entity_poly.pdbx_seq_one_letter_code
_entity_poly.pdbx_strand_id
1 'polypeptide(L)'
;MGAPGLLAVWLTPAVWLTLPALILAGGPDGLWVGLAAVVAPLVAVLARVRQARSGDGGPVPLFHVAVLFLVVAGLIWANLVVVGDLVGRLGAPRWHGIAIAAAGGLLLTAWRGAERVTVPLLVVTLGGAVVPLLLVALASGISPVGAWGAVASRTGFHFARQSHWVTEGRDLRLAHGHTGIVFDEEHRITVSGEGTLRLYSKDGGSGAEREWKLSPGQSILARPGDRLEPAPGMRVRFEADKRVPGAPPSGIAWAAGRRVQARDALGLAVTLMGGAIALLAPALPPRPSRLAVGLLGSGLVLALFWAQGWAIYAALGAPDVFLGGVTAEGLLDVPRLVLGESAGALRLQGLLLVGAFASFLASTIALRGRVARVDAPGGGEIGRDLGLWAMAFGGAGVASLWPVDPWPLVLLVLGAAASALAPAVLLPRHGNQPRAATLAGCVGLTVFALLAAAGSVRGRVLDDLLAVAAGYPAVAALPAALGVLWLAGRRAPE
;
A
#
# COMPACT_ATOMS: atom_id res chain seq x y z
N MET A 1 6.52 8.96 21.73
CA MET A 1 5.30 9.19 20.91
C MET A 1 4.11 8.53 21.62
N GLY A 2 2.91 9.12 21.58
CA GLY A 2 1.69 8.43 22.02
C GLY A 2 1.17 7.44 20.98
N ALA A 3 0.22 6.58 21.37
CA ALA A 3 -0.41 5.61 20.47
C ALA A 3 -1.00 6.22 19.17
N PRO A 4 -1.66 7.39 19.20
CA PRO A 4 -2.17 8.02 17.97
C PRO A 4 -1.06 8.35 16.96
N GLY A 5 0.08 8.85 17.43
CA GLY A 5 1.22 9.12 16.56
C GLY A 5 1.82 7.84 15.95
N LEU A 6 1.85 6.73 16.70
CA LEU A 6 2.33 5.45 16.17
C LEU A 6 1.40 4.89 15.10
N LEU A 7 0.08 4.99 15.32
CA LEU A 7 -0.93 4.65 14.32
C LEU A 7 -0.76 5.52 13.06
N ALA A 8 -0.54 6.82 13.22
CA ALA A 8 -0.31 7.72 12.09
C ALA A 8 0.99 7.41 11.31
N VAL A 9 2.07 7.00 11.98
CA VAL A 9 3.31 6.57 11.29
C VAL A 9 3.11 5.28 10.51
N TRP A 10 2.32 4.34 11.04
CA TRP A 10 2.20 3.00 10.48
C TRP A 10 1.07 2.86 9.46
N LEU A 11 -0.14 3.31 9.82
CA LEU A 11 -1.34 3.26 8.99
C LEU A 11 -1.44 4.52 8.11
N THR A 12 -0.43 4.73 7.27
CA THR A 12 -0.47 5.77 6.24
C THR A 12 -1.51 5.42 5.17
N PRO A 13 -2.03 6.40 4.38
CA PRO A 13 -2.95 6.12 3.27
C PRO A 13 -2.49 5.00 2.34
N ALA A 14 -1.21 4.97 1.99
CA ALA A 14 -0.62 3.91 1.16
C ALA A 14 -0.70 2.52 1.77
N VAL A 15 -0.80 2.40 3.09
CA VAL A 15 -0.97 1.12 3.78
C VAL A 15 -2.46 0.79 3.92
N TRP A 16 -3.25 1.65 4.54
CA TRP A 16 -4.62 1.25 4.89
C TRP A 16 -5.56 1.19 3.69
N LEU A 17 -5.37 2.01 2.64
CA LEU A 17 -6.20 1.94 1.43
C LEU A 17 -5.84 0.78 0.50
N THR A 18 -4.61 0.28 0.56
CA THR A 18 -4.17 -0.85 -0.28
C THR A 18 -4.55 -2.20 0.34
N LEU A 19 -4.62 -2.31 1.67
CA LEU A 19 -5.01 -3.55 2.35
C LEU A 19 -6.33 -4.16 1.85
N PRO A 20 -7.44 -3.40 1.69
CA PRO A 20 -8.66 -3.93 1.09
C PRO A 20 -8.45 -4.51 -0.31
N ALA A 21 -7.67 -3.83 -1.15
CA ALA A 21 -7.39 -4.28 -2.52
C ALA A 21 -6.59 -5.58 -2.52
N LEU A 22 -5.60 -5.70 -1.63
CA LEU A 22 -4.81 -6.92 -1.46
C LEU A 22 -5.67 -8.09 -0.95
N ILE A 23 -6.54 -7.84 0.03
CA ILE A 23 -7.50 -8.85 0.55
C ILE A 23 -8.47 -9.27 -0.56
N LEU A 24 -8.99 -8.32 -1.32
CA LEU A 24 -9.95 -8.62 -2.38
C LEU A 24 -9.30 -9.41 -3.54
N ALA A 25 -8.10 -9.01 -3.98
CA ALA A 25 -7.38 -9.68 -5.05
C ALA A 25 -6.81 -11.05 -4.66
N GLY A 26 -6.33 -11.18 -3.42
CA GLY A 26 -5.60 -12.37 -2.94
C GLY A 26 -6.43 -13.32 -2.08
N GLY A 27 -7.61 -12.92 -1.62
CA GLY A 27 -8.38 -13.66 -0.63
C GLY A 27 -7.56 -13.86 0.67
N PRO A 28 -7.37 -15.12 1.13
CA PRO A 28 -6.47 -15.48 2.22
C PRO A 28 -5.05 -14.88 2.15
N ASP A 29 -4.47 -14.74 0.96
CA ASP A 29 -3.11 -14.17 0.81
C ASP A 29 -3.07 -12.71 1.27
N GLY A 30 -4.07 -11.93 0.87
CA GLY A 30 -4.19 -10.54 1.30
C GLY A 30 -4.53 -10.43 2.79
N LEU A 31 -5.25 -11.41 3.36
CA LEU A 31 -5.47 -11.48 4.80
C LEU A 31 -4.14 -11.69 5.55
N TRP A 32 -3.23 -12.53 5.04
CA TRP A 32 -1.89 -12.68 5.59
C TRP A 32 -1.11 -11.36 5.57
N VAL A 33 -1.20 -10.59 4.47
CA VAL A 33 -0.60 -9.25 4.41
C VAL A 33 -1.16 -8.33 5.50
N GLY A 34 -2.48 -8.30 5.64
CA GLY A 34 -3.16 -7.52 6.68
C GLY A 34 -2.73 -7.94 8.09
N LEU A 35 -2.63 -9.24 8.35
CA LEU A 35 -2.18 -9.77 9.64
C LEU A 35 -0.73 -9.39 9.92
N ALA A 36 0.17 -9.53 8.94
CA ALA A 36 1.56 -9.13 9.07
C ALA A 36 1.69 -7.63 9.36
N ALA A 37 0.87 -6.79 8.70
CA ALA A 37 0.80 -5.37 8.95
C ALA A 37 0.29 -5.03 10.37
N VAL A 38 -0.63 -5.83 10.94
CA VAL A 38 -1.09 -5.66 12.34
C VAL A 38 -0.05 -6.13 13.36
N VAL A 39 0.61 -7.25 13.10
CA VAL A 39 1.57 -7.86 14.04
C VAL A 39 2.88 -7.07 14.09
N ALA A 40 3.33 -6.52 12.97
CA ALA A 40 4.63 -5.84 12.89
C ALA A 40 4.83 -4.70 13.91
N PRO A 41 3.88 -3.76 14.14
CA PRO A 41 3.99 -2.77 15.21
C PRO A 41 4.06 -3.36 16.62
N LEU A 42 3.36 -4.47 16.88
CA LEU A 42 3.39 -5.15 18.17
C LEU A 42 4.77 -5.79 18.41
N VAL A 43 5.40 -6.34 17.36
CA VAL A 43 6.78 -6.80 17.41
C VAL A 43 7.74 -5.64 17.70
N ALA A 44 7.52 -4.46 17.13
CA ALA A 44 8.31 -3.27 17.45
C ALA A 44 8.18 -2.84 18.92
N VAL A 45 6.99 -2.95 19.52
CA VAL A 45 6.77 -2.74 20.95
C VAL A 45 7.59 -3.74 21.78
N LEU A 46 7.55 -5.04 21.43
CA LEU A 46 8.33 -6.07 22.12
C LEU A 46 9.85 -5.83 22.01
N ALA A 47 10.32 -5.46 20.81
CA ALA A 47 11.72 -5.10 20.58
C ALA A 47 12.15 -3.93 21.49
N ARG A 48 11.31 -2.90 21.62
CA ARG A 48 11.58 -1.76 22.49
C ARG A 48 11.66 -2.16 23.97
N VAL A 49 10.73 -2.99 24.45
CA VAL A 49 10.75 -3.47 25.85
C VAL A 49 12.04 -4.26 26.13
N ARG A 50 12.50 -5.08 25.17
CA ARG A 50 13.77 -5.81 25.28
C ARG A 50 14.97 -4.88 25.32
N GLN A 51 14.99 -3.86 24.45
CA GLN A 51 16.07 -2.87 24.40
C GLN A 51 16.19 -2.10 25.73
N ALA A 52 15.07 -1.64 26.30
CA ALA A 52 15.05 -0.88 27.54
C ALA A 52 15.63 -1.65 28.74
N ARG A 53 15.54 -2.98 28.75
CA ARG A 53 16.15 -3.83 29.79
C ARG A 53 17.67 -3.92 29.68
N SER A 54 18.24 -3.56 28.53
CA SER A 54 19.68 -3.66 28.29
C SER A 54 20.45 -2.42 28.75
N GLY A 55 19.77 -1.38 29.27
CA GLY A 55 20.41 -0.20 29.89
C GLY A 55 21.08 0.79 28.93
N ASP A 56 21.02 0.54 27.63
CA ASP A 56 21.88 1.18 26.64
C ASP A 56 21.21 2.39 25.95
N GLY A 57 21.80 3.58 26.14
CA GLY A 57 21.35 4.86 25.61
C GLY A 57 22.47 5.64 24.91
N GLY A 58 23.23 4.98 24.05
CA GLY A 58 24.32 5.60 23.30
C GLY A 58 23.83 6.65 22.28
N PRO A 59 24.72 7.57 21.85
CA PRO A 59 24.39 8.58 20.85
C PRO A 59 24.00 7.91 19.52
N VAL A 60 22.94 8.40 18.88
CA VAL A 60 22.49 7.89 17.59
C VAL A 60 23.41 8.39 16.47
N PRO A 61 23.96 7.52 15.61
CA PRO A 61 24.82 7.96 14.51
C PRO A 61 24.07 8.81 13.47
N LEU A 62 24.73 9.83 12.91
CA LEU A 62 24.19 10.67 11.82
C LEU A 62 23.66 9.84 10.64
N PHE A 63 24.34 8.74 10.32
CA PHE A 63 23.89 7.79 9.30
C PHE A 63 22.44 7.32 9.53
N HIS A 64 22.06 7.03 10.78
CA HIS A 64 20.70 6.57 11.09
C HIS A 64 19.67 7.67 10.89
N VAL A 65 20.04 8.93 11.18
CA VAL A 65 19.18 10.10 10.93
C VAL A 65 18.98 10.27 9.43
N ALA A 66 20.05 10.23 8.64
CA ALA A 66 19.99 10.38 7.19
C ALA A 66 19.15 9.28 6.53
N VAL A 67 19.37 8.01 6.90
CA VAL A 67 18.58 6.89 6.38
C VAL A 67 17.12 7.00 6.82
N LEU A 68 16.84 7.37 8.07
CA LEU A 68 15.46 7.59 8.52
C LEU A 68 14.78 8.70 7.71
N PHE A 69 15.48 9.80 7.42
CA PHE A 69 14.95 10.87 6.59
C PHE A 69 14.63 10.40 5.17
N LEU A 70 15.52 9.62 4.55
CA LEU A 70 15.27 9.00 3.24
C LEU A 70 14.05 8.06 3.27
N VAL A 71 13.92 7.24 4.32
CA VAL A 71 12.77 6.36 4.51
C VAL A 71 11.48 7.17 4.64
N VAL A 72 11.50 8.27 5.42
CA VAL A 72 10.35 9.16 5.56
C VAL A 72 9.98 9.82 4.22
N ALA A 73 10.97 10.29 3.46
CA ALA A 73 10.75 10.86 2.13
C ALA A 73 10.14 9.82 1.16
N GLY A 74 10.59 8.56 1.22
CA GLY A 74 10.01 7.46 0.44
C GLY A 74 8.57 7.14 0.83
N LEU A 75 8.24 7.18 2.14
CA LEU A 75 6.84 7.03 2.58
C LEU A 75 5.98 8.19 2.11
N ILE A 76 6.48 9.43 2.13
CA ILE A 76 5.77 10.59 1.59
C ILE A 76 5.50 10.38 0.10
N TRP A 77 6.50 9.94 -0.67
CA TRP A 77 6.35 9.60 -2.08
C TRP A 77 5.23 8.58 -2.32
N ALA A 78 5.21 7.48 -1.57
CA ALA A 78 4.14 6.48 -1.68
C ALA A 78 2.74 7.05 -1.40
N ASN A 79 2.62 7.92 -0.40
CA ASN A 79 1.32 8.54 -0.08
C ASN A 79 0.89 9.59 -1.10
N LEU A 80 1.82 10.36 -1.66
CA LEU A 80 1.52 11.32 -2.73
C LEU A 80 1.07 10.62 -4.02
N VAL A 81 1.67 9.47 -4.34
CA VAL A 81 1.20 8.61 -5.45
C VAL A 81 -0.27 8.23 -5.26
N VAL A 82 -0.62 7.70 -4.08
CA VAL A 82 -2.01 7.37 -3.76
C VAL A 82 -2.93 8.56 -3.95
N VAL A 83 -2.63 9.72 -3.34
CA VAL A 83 -3.50 10.89 -3.48
C VAL A 83 -3.63 11.33 -4.94
N GLY A 84 -2.54 11.29 -5.71
CA GLY A 84 -2.55 11.57 -7.14
C GLY A 84 -3.47 10.62 -7.92
N ASP A 85 -3.41 9.32 -7.62
CA ASP A 85 -4.23 8.30 -8.28
C ASP A 85 -5.70 8.41 -7.91
N LEU A 86 -6.01 8.69 -6.63
CA LEU A 86 -7.38 8.94 -6.18
C LEU A 86 -7.97 10.17 -6.87
N VAL A 87 -7.21 11.26 -7.02
CA VAL A 87 -7.68 12.47 -7.73
C VAL A 87 -7.80 12.24 -9.23
N GLY A 88 -6.85 11.51 -9.82
CA GLY A 88 -6.90 11.03 -11.20
C GLY A 88 -8.19 10.25 -11.50
N ARG A 89 -8.59 9.39 -10.56
CA ARG A 89 -9.80 8.58 -10.66
C ARG A 89 -11.08 9.40 -10.73
N LEU A 90 -11.10 10.58 -10.10
CA LEU A 90 -12.23 11.50 -10.11
C LEU A 90 -12.32 12.35 -11.39
N GLY A 91 -11.39 12.15 -12.34
CA GLY A 91 -11.35 12.88 -13.60
C GLY A 91 -10.53 14.18 -13.57
N ALA A 92 -9.94 14.53 -12.43
CA ALA A 92 -9.02 15.67 -12.33
C ALA A 92 -7.57 15.23 -12.65
N PRO A 93 -6.71 16.11 -13.18
CA PRO A 93 -5.32 15.74 -13.44
C PRO A 93 -4.57 15.34 -12.15
N ARG A 94 -3.84 14.20 -12.18
CA ARG A 94 -3.13 13.60 -11.02
C ARG A 94 -2.27 14.61 -10.24
N TRP A 95 -1.63 15.54 -10.95
CA TRP A 95 -0.74 16.53 -10.35
C TRP A 95 -1.46 17.49 -9.37
N HIS A 96 -2.76 17.72 -9.51
CA HIS A 96 -3.52 18.54 -8.55
C HIS A 96 -3.53 17.90 -7.16
N GLY A 97 -3.81 16.59 -7.09
CA GLY A 97 -3.80 15.85 -5.83
C GLY A 97 -2.42 15.86 -5.17
N ILE A 98 -1.38 15.62 -5.98
CA ILE A 98 0.02 15.65 -5.54
C ILE A 98 0.38 17.03 -5.00
N ALA A 99 0.07 18.11 -5.73
CA ALA A 99 0.40 19.47 -5.34
C ALA A 99 -0.34 19.90 -4.06
N ILE A 100 -1.63 19.60 -3.94
CA ILE A 100 -2.43 19.92 -2.75
C ILE A 100 -1.90 19.16 -1.52
N ALA A 101 -1.60 17.87 -1.67
CA ALA A 101 -1.01 17.07 -0.60
C ALA A 101 0.39 17.55 -0.22
N ALA A 102 1.28 17.78 -1.18
CA ALA A 102 2.63 18.28 -0.90
C ALA A 102 2.58 19.65 -0.21
N ALA A 103 1.74 20.59 -0.68
CA ALA A 103 1.58 21.90 -0.06
C ALA A 103 0.99 21.81 1.36
N GLY A 104 -0.03 20.98 1.57
CA GLY A 104 -0.62 20.75 2.89
C GLY A 104 0.37 20.13 3.86
N GLY A 105 1.13 19.12 3.41
CA GLY A 105 2.19 18.50 4.19
C GLY A 105 3.28 19.50 4.58
N LEU A 106 3.79 20.27 3.60
CA LEU A 106 4.81 21.29 3.82
C LEU A 106 4.34 22.38 4.78
N LEU A 107 3.09 22.86 4.64
CA LEU A 107 2.50 23.84 5.56
C LEU A 107 2.48 23.33 7.01
N LEU A 108 2.12 22.06 7.23
CA LEU A 108 2.16 21.44 8.55
C LEU A 108 3.59 21.24 9.08
N THR A 109 4.59 21.09 8.19
CA THR A 109 6.00 21.12 8.61
C THR A 109 6.48 22.52 9.02
N ALA A 110 5.88 23.59 8.51
CA ALA A 110 6.15 24.94 8.99
C ALA A 110 5.43 25.26 10.31
N TRP A 111 4.27 24.66 10.54
CA TRP A 111 3.43 24.98 11.69
C TRP A 111 3.93 24.33 13.00
N ARG A 112 4.31 25.16 13.98
CA ARG A 112 4.79 24.70 15.31
C ARG A 112 3.71 24.02 16.16
N GLY A 113 2.43 24.29 15.89
CA GLY A 113 1.30 23.74 16.64
C GLY A 113 0.71 22.46 16.06
N ALA A 114 1.27 21.94 14.96
CA ALA A 114 0.65 20.87 14.18
C ALA A 114 0.43 19.57 14.98
N GLU A 115 1.22 19.30 16.02
CA GLU A 115 1.03 18.12 16.87
C GLU A 115 -0.37 18.07 17.52
N ARG A 116 -0.96 19.23 17.82
CA ARG A 116 -2.29 19.34 18.44
C ARG A 116 -3.42 18.85 17.53
N VAL A 117 -3.24 18.91 16.21
CA VAL A 117 -4.27 18.50 15.24
C VAL A 117 -4.18 17.02 14.85
N THR A 118 -3.14 16.29 15.30
CA THR A 118 -2.96 14.87 14.96
C THR A 118 -4.17 14.02 15.35
N VAL A 119 -4.68 14.17 16.58
CA VAL A 119 -5.84 13.39 17.05
C VAL A 119 -7.11 13.77 16.29
N PRO A 120 -7.47 15.05 16.13
CA PRO A 120 -8.57 15.46 15.25
C PRO A 120 -8.47 14.88 13.83
N LEU A 121 -7.29 14.91 13.21
CA LEU A 121 -7.07 14.35 11.87
C LEU A 121 -7.30 12.83 11.83
N LEU A 122 -6.89 12.09 12.86
CA LEU A 122 -7.15 10.66 12.98
C LEU A 122 -8.64 10.36 13.22
N VAL A 123 -9.36 11.22 13.95
CA VAL A 123 -10.83 11.11 14.10
C VAL A 123 -11.52 11.33 12.75
N VAL A 124 -11.09 12.34 11.98
CA VAL A 124 -11.58 12.57 10.61
C VAL A 124 -11.24 11.39 9.70
N THR A 125 -10.04 10.81 9.82
CA THR A 125 -9.65 9.59 9.10
C THR A 125 -10.59 8.43 9.42
N LEU A 126 -10.83 8.19 10.72
CA LEU A 126 -11.67 7.11 11.19
C LEU A 126 -13.11 7.27 10.69
N GLY A 127 -13.70 8.45 10.84
CA GLY A 127 -15.03 8.75 10.30
C GLY A 127 -15.08 8.62 8.78
N GLY A 128 -14.03 9.13 8.11
CA GLY A 128 -13.78 9.05 6.67
C GLY A 128 -13.84 7.62 6.13
N ALA A 129 -13.20 6.69 6.83
CA ALA A 129 -13.12 5.28 6.46
C ALA A 129 -14.36 4.48 6.87
N VAL A 130 -14.82 4.62 8.13
CA VAL A 130 -15.84 3.73 8.72
C VAL A 130 -17.25 4.08 8.25
N VAL A 131 -17.61 5.36 8.13
CA VAL A 131 -18.97 5.76 7.77
C VAL A 131 -19.40 5.23 6.40
N PRO A 132 -18.58 5.35 5.33
CA PRO A 132 -18.90 4.75 4.03
C PRO A 132 -19.10 3.23 4.11
N LEU A 133 -18.30 2.53 4.92
CA LEU A 133 -18.37 1.07 5.04
C LEU A 133 -19.68 0.66 5.70
N LEU A 134 -20.03 1.34 6.80
CA LEU A 134 -21.27 1.08 7.52
C LEU A 134 -22.49 1.33 6.63
N LEU A 135 -22.49 2.40 5.83
CA LEU A 135 -23.62 2.69 4.95
C LEU A 135 -23.75 1.71 3.79
N VAL A 136 -22.62 1.27 3.20
CA VAL A 136 -22.62 0.18 2.21
C VAL A 136 -23.12 -1.12 2.83
N ALA A 137 -22.65 -1.47 4.03
CA ALA A 137 -23.09 -2.65 4.75
C ALA A 137 -24.60 -2.61 5.09
N LEU A 138 -25.08 -1.48 5.60
CA LEU A 138 -26.50 -1.27 5.91
C LEU A 138 -27.38 -1.38 4.66
N ALA A 139 -26.96 -0.80 3.53
CA ALA A 139 -27.70 -0.88 2.28
C ALA A 139 -27.74 -2.31 1.71
N SER A 140 -26.72 -3.13 1.98
CA SER A 140 -26.73 -4.54 1.59
C SER A 140 -27.73 -5.39 2.36
N GLY A 141 -28.12 -4.97 3.58
CA GLY A 141 -29.01 -5.72 4.47
C GLY A 141 -28.42 -7.03 5.03
N ILE A 142 -27.13 -7.31 4.80
CA ILE A 142 -26.47 -8.56 5.18
C ILE A 142 -25.32 -8.29 6.15
N SER A 143 -25.23 -9.09 7.21
CA SER A 143 -24.12 -9.02 8.17
C SER A 143 -22.78 -9.38 7.51
N PRO A 144 -21.62 -8.95 8.06
CA PRO A 144 -20.32 -9.27 7.45
C PRO A 144 -20.08 -10.78 7.26
N VAL A 145 -20.53 -11.60 8.20
CA VAL A 145 -20.43 -13.07 8.11
C VAL A 145 -21.37 -13.63 7.03
N GLY A 146 -22.60 -13.11 6.94
CA GLY A 146 -23.52 -13.48 5.87
C GLY A 146 -23.01 -13.05 4.50
N ALA A 147 -22.39 -11.87 4.40
CA ALA A 147 -21.81 -11.34 3.18
C ALA A 147 -20.63 -12.19 2.73
N TRP A 148 -19.76 -12.62 3.66
CA TRP A 148 -18.72 -13.60 3.37
C TRP A 148 -19.30 -14.90 2.82
N GLY A 149 -20.30 -15.47 3.49
CA GLY A 149 -20.96 -16.71 3.04
C GLY A 149 -21.60 -16.58 1.66
N ALA A 150 -22.24 -15.44 1.39
CA ALA A 150 -22.86 -15.13 0.10
C ALA A 150 -21.83 -14.95 -1.02
N VAL A 151 -20.68 -14.32 -0.74
CA VAL A 151 -19.58 -14.20 -1.71
C VAL A 151 -18.94 -15.57 -1.96
N ALA A 152 -18.64 -16.32 -0.90
CA ALA A 152 -17.98 -17.62 -1.00
C ALA A 152 -18.82 -18.67 -1.74
N SER A 153 -20.15 -18.57 -1.71
CA SER A 153 -21.06 -19.47 -2.42
C SER A 153 -21.33 -19.08 -3.88
N ARG A 154 -20.77 -17.96 -4.38
CA ARG A 154 -20.95 -17.54 -5.78
C ARG A 154 -20.36 -18.55 -6.75
N THR A 155 -21.11 -18.87 -7.80
CA THR A 155 -20.66 -19.70 -8.93
C THR A 155 -19.70 -18.96 -9.85
N GLY A 156 -19.71 -17.62 -9.83
CA GLY A 156 -18.83 -16.74 -10.58
C GLY A 156 -19.05 -15.27 -10.20
N PHE A 157 -18.13 -14.40 -10.60
CA PHE A 157 -18.28 -12.95 -10.51
C PHE A 157 -18.65 -12.42 -11.88
N HIS A 158 -19.85 -11.85 -12.00
CA HIS A 158 -20.43 -11.43 -13.27
C HIS A 158 -20.66 -9.92 -13.28
N PHE A 159 -20.57 -9.31 -14.46
CA PHE A 159 -20.96 -7.92 -14.64
C PHE A 159 -22.43 -7.74 -14.28
N ALA A 160 -22.70 -6.84 -13.35
CA ALA A 160 -24.07 -6.49 -13.01
C ALA A 160 -24.74 -5.77 -14.19
N ARG A 161 -26.03 -6.03 -14.41
CA ARG A 161 -26.81 -5.35 -15.48
C ARG A 161 -26.81 -3.82 -15.35
N GLN A 162 -26.75 -3.31 -14.12
CA GLN A 162 -26.65 -1.87 -13.84
C GLN A 162 -25.22 -1.32 -13.91
N SER A 163 -24.20 -2.14 -14.19
CA SER A 163 -22.83 -1.68 -14.28
C SER A 163 -22.65 -0.67 -15.41
N HIS A 164 -21.92 0.41 -15.15
CA HIS A 164 -21.51 1.34 -16.22
C HIS A 164 -20.65 0.67 -17.29
N TRP A 165 -19.95 -0.43 -16.96
CA TRP A 165 -19.24 -1.22 -17.96
C TRP A 165 -20.18 -1.94 -18.94
N VAL A 166 -21.46 -2.09 -18.60
CA VAL A 166 -22.48 -2.73 -19.44
C VAL A 166 -23.41 -1.69 -20.08
N THR A 167 -23.78 -0.64 -19.35
CA THR A 167 -24.79 0.35 -19.78
C THR A 167 -24.22 1.46 -20.66
N GLU A 168 -23.27 2.25 -20.15
CA GLU A 168 -22.75 3.44 -20.84
C GLU A 168 -21.37 3.22 -21.46
N GLY A 169 -20.65 2.22 -20.95
CA GLY A 169 -19.25 1.96 -21.22
C GLY A 169 -18.32 2.92 -20.49
N ARG A 170 -17.12 2.44 -20.17
CA ARG A 170 -16.07 3.25 -19.51
C ARG A 170 -14.77 3.17 -20.28
N ASP A 171 -13.93 4.19 -20.07
CA ASP A 171 -12.57 4.19 -20.60
C ASP A 171 -11.81 3.00 -20.01
N LEU A 172 -11.23 2.16 -20.87
CA LEU A 172 -10.47 0.98 -20.44
C LEU A 172 -9.31 1.31 -19.50
N ARG A 173 -8.76 2.52 -19.54
CA ARG A 173 -7.73 2.98 -18.58
C ARG A 173 -8.25 3.05 -17.14
N LEU A 174 -9.57 3.07 -16.97
CA LEU A 174 -10.20 2.98 -15.66
C LEU A 174 -10.31 1.54 -15.15
N ALA A 175 -10.08 0.53 -15.99
CA ALA A 175 -9.70 -0.80 -15.49
C ALA A 175 -8.21 -0.73 -15.16
N HIS A 176 -7.81 -1.08 -13.94
CA HIS A 176 -6.39 -1.04 -13.59
C HIS A 176 -5.62 -2.10 -14.38
N GLY A 177 -4.31 -1.90 -14.53
CA GLY A 177 -3.43 -2.78 -15.28
C GLY A 177 -2.94 -2.10 -16.55
N HIS A 178 -1.71 -1.58 -16.51
CA HIS A 178 -0.93 -1.35 -17.74
C HIS A 178 -0.67 -2.69 -18.48
N THR A 179 -1.03 -3.80 -17.84
CA THR A 179 -1.18 -5.14 -18.39
C THR A 179 -2.55 -5.30 -19.03
N GLY A 180 -2.59 -5.64 -20.32
CA GLY A 180 -3.85 -5.90 -21.00
C GLY A 180 -4.73 -6.94 -20.32
N ILE A 181 -6.04 -6.74 -20.44
CA ILE A 181 -7.10 -7.58 -19.87
C ILE A 181 -7.14 -8.90 -20.64
N VAL A 182 -7.00 -10.03 -19.94
CA VAL A 182 -7.11 -11.36 -20.54
C VAL A 182 -8.53 -11.89 -20.35
N PHE A 183 -9.11 -12.42 -21.41
CA PHE A 183 -10.45 -13.02 -21.37
C PHE A 183 -10.37 -14.51 -21.09
N ASP A 184 -11.13 -14.99 -20.11
CA ASP A 184 -11.25 -16.42 -19.81
C ASP A 184 -12.42 -17.08 -20.57
N GLU A 185 -13.38 -16.26 -21.00
CA GLU A 185 -14.54 -16.68 -21.77
C GLU A 185 -14.85 -15.70 -22.90
N GLU A 186 -15.64 -16.15 -23.87
CA GLU A 186 -16.07 -15.33 -24.99
C GLU A 186 -16.86 -14.09 -24.53
N HIS A 187 -16.38 -12.92 -24.94
CA HIS A 187 -16.96 -11.62 -24.61
C HIS A 187 -17.25 -10.81 -25.86
N ARG A 188 -18.48 -10.34 -25.98
CA ARG A 188 -18.80 -9.26 -26.91
C ARG A 188 -18.42 -7.92 -26.28
N ILE A 189 -17.53 -7.20 -26.96
CA ILE A 189 -17.07 -5.88 -26.55
C ILE A 189 -17.59 -4.88 -27.56
N THR A 190 -18.41 -3.92 -27.11
CA THR A 190 -18.99 -2.88 -27.96
C THR A 190 -18.32 -1.56 -27.68
N VAL A 191 -17.85 -0.90 -28.72
CA VAL A 191 -17.16 0.38 -28.62
C VAL A 191 -18.19 1.50 -28.53
N SER A 192 -18.04 2.41 -27.57
CA SER A 192 -19.01 3.49 -27.32
C SER A 192 -18.46 4.88 -27.66
N GLY A 193 -17.16 5.00 -27.95
CA GLY A 193 -16.52 6.24 -28.40
C GLY A 193 -15.53 5.95 -29.54
N GLU A 194 -15.14 6.97 -30.30
CA GLU A 194 -14.17 6.79 -31.39
C GLU A 194 -12.80 6.39 -30.83
N GLY A 195 -12.17 5.35 -31.40
CA GLY A 195 -10.86 4.90 -30.96
C GLY A 195 -10.37 3.64 -31.67
N THR A 196 -9.11 3.30 -31.41
CA THR A 196 -8.48 2.08 -31.93
C THR A 196 -8.33 1.08 -30.80
N LEU A 197 -8.77 -0.16 -31.00
CA LEU A 197 -8.67 -1.23 -30.02
C LEU A 197 -7.55 -2.17 -30.40
N ARG A 198 -6.65 -2.47 -29.46
CA ARG A 198 -5.58 -3.45 -29.66
C ARG A 198 -5.92 -4.74 -28.95
N LEU A 199 -6.15 -5.79 -29.72
CA LEU A 199 -6.40 -7.13 -29.23
C LEU A 199 -5.27 -8.04 -29.69
N TYR A 200 -4.55 -8.62 -28.75
CA TYR A 200 -3.55 -9.64 -29.02
C TYR A 200 -4.26 -10.98 -28.97
N SER A 201 -4.33 -11.64 -30.12
CA SER A 201 -4.94 -12.97 -30.19
C SER A 201 -3.90 -14.06 -30.07
N LYS A 202 -4.21 -15.07 -29.27
CA LYS A 202 -3.36 -16.25 -29.10
C LYS A 202 -3.74 -17.32 -30.15
N ASP A 203 -3.65 -16.97 -31.43
CA ASP A 203 -3.85 -17.92 -32.53
C ASP A 203 -2.50 -18.65 -32.82
N GLY A 204 -2.37 -19.91 -32.39
CA GLY A 204 -1.35 -20.86 -32.86
C GLY A 204 0.12 -20.43 -32.82
N GLY A 205 0.78 -20.55 -31.66
CA GLY A 205 2.25 -20.52 -31.53
C GLY A 205 2.94 -19.15 -31.66
N SER A 206 2.45 -18.27 -32.53
CA SER A 206 2.89 -16.87 -32.67
C SER A 206 1.74 -15.93 -32.36
N GLY A 207 1.82 -15.17 -31.26
CA GLY A 207 0.78 -14.19 -30.92
C GLY A 207 0.60 -13.18 -32.05
N ALA A 208 -0.59 -13.15 -32.65
CA ALA A 208 -0.93 -12.19 -33.70
C ALA A 208 -1.56 -10.96 -33.04
N GLU A 209 -0.86 -9.82 -33.09
CA GLU A 209 -1.44 -8.53 -32.73
C GLU A 209 -2.44 -8.13 -33.83
N ARG A 210 -3.71 -7.93 -33.45
CA ARG A 210 -4.73 -7.38 -34.34
C ARG A 210 -5.23 -6.05 -33.77
N GLU A 211 -4.87 -4.98 -34.44
CA GLU A 211 -5.39 -3.64 -34.16
C GLU A 211 -6.66 -3.41 -34.97
N TRP A 212 -7.78 -3.17 -34.28
CA TRP A 212 -9.09 -2.91 -34.87
C TRP A 212 -9.42 -1.43 -34.71
N LYS A 213 -9.61 -0.72 -35.81
CA LYS A 213 -10.18 0.63 -35.78
C LYS A 213 -11.71 0.51 -35.79
N LEU A 214 -12.33 0.74 -34.64
CA LEU A 214 -13.76 0.52 -34.45
C LEU A 214 -14.48 1.86 -34.33
N SER A 215 -15.60 1.96 -35.05
CA SER A 215 -16.52 3.09 -34.90
C SER A 215 -17.45 2.87 -33.70
N PRO A 216 -18.01 3.93 -33.10
CA PRO A 216 -19.01 3.81 -32.05
C PRO A 216 -20.16 2.89 -32.48
N GLY A 217 -20.57 1.98 -31.59
CA GLY A 217 -21.59 0.96 -31.84
C GLY A 217 -21.07 -0.33 -32.49
N GLN A 218 -19.84 -0.36 -33.01
CA GLN A 218 -19.25 -1.61 -33.51
C GLN A 218 -18.84 -2.52 -32.35
N SER A 219 -19.03 -3.82 -32.55
CA SER A 219 -18.67 -4.83 -31.57
C SER A 219 -17.66 -5.82 -32.13
N ILE A 220 -16.75 -6.25 -31.26
CA ILE A 220 -15.81 -7.33 -31.52
C ILE A 220 -16.07 -8.46 -30.54
N LEU A 221 -15.65 -9.66 -30.94
CA LEU A 221 -15.74 -10.84 -30.12
C LEU A 221 -14.34 -11.21 -29.63
N ALA A 222 -14.10 -11.03 -28.34
CA ALA A 222 -12.87 -11.49 -27.70
C ALA A 222 -13.02 -12.97 -27.32
N ARG A 223 -12.05 -13.79 -27.72
CA ARG A 223 -12.02 -15.23 -27.43
C ARG A 223 -11.27 -15.49 -26.12
N PRO A 224 -11.48 -16.68 -25.52
CA PRO A 224 -10.65 -17.12 -24.40
C PRO A 224 -9.16 -17.07 -24.75
N GLY A 225 -8.36 -16.43 -23.90
CA GLY A 225 -6.92 -16.24 -24.07
C GLY A 225 -6.52 -15.00 -24.88
N ASP A 226 -7.47 -14.28 -25.49
CA ASP A 226 -7.17 -12.99 -26.11
C ASP A 226 -6.87 -11.95 -25.02
N ARG A 227 -5.99 -11.00 -25.35
CA ARG A 227 -5.57 -9.91 -24.45
C ARG A 227 -5.90 -8.55 -25.05
N LEU A 228 -6.68 -7.76 -24.33
CA LEU A 228 -7.07 -6.41 -24.70
C LEU A 228 -6.17 -5.38 -24.03
N GLU A 229 -5.45 -4.59 -24.81
CA GLU A 229 -4.64 -3.50 -24.25
C GLU A 229 -5.43 -2.19 -24.12
N PRO A 230 -5.22 -1.42 -23.03
CA PRO A 230 -5.93 -0.17 -22.84
C PRO A 230 -5.47 0.88 -23.87
N ALA A 231 -6.37 1.29 -24.77
CA ALA A 231 -6.13 2.39 -25.70
C ALA A 231 -6.68 3.73 -25.14
N PRO A 232 -5.99 4.87 -25.37
CA PRO A 232 -6.44 6.16 -24.86
C PRO A 232 -7.82 6.58 -25.41
N GLY A 233 -8.70 7.07 -24.54
CA GLY A 233 -9.99 7.68 -24.94
C GLY A 233 -11.06 6.67 -25.37
N MET A 234 -10.75 5.38 -25.32
CA MET A 234 -11.63 4.34 -25.82
C MET A 234 -12.61 3.87 -24.74
N ARG A 235 -13.88 4.27 -24.86
CA ARG A 235 -14.96 3.77 -24.01
C ARG A 235 -15.48 2.44 -24.56
N VAL A 236 -15.49 1.40 -23.73
CA VAL A 236 -16.02 0.09 -24.11
C VAL A 236 -17.13 -0.37 -23.19
N ARG A 237 -18.04 -1.14 -23.79
CA ARG A 237 -19.13 -1.84 -23.12
C ARG A 237 -18.94 -3.34 -23.23
N PHE A 238 -19.10 -4.02 -22.12
CA PHE A 238 -19.14 -5.47 -22.02
C PHE A 238 -20.58 -5.95 -22.04
N GLU A 239 -20.75 -7.22 -22.37
CA GLU A 239 -22.03 -7.90 -22.29
C GLU A 239 -22.45 -8.14 -20.83
N ALA A 240 -23.74 -7.94 -20.54
CA ALA A 240 -24.29 -8.15 -19.20
C ALA A 240 -24.22 -9.63 -18.78
N ASP A 241 -24.17 -9.90 -17.47
CA ASP A 241 -24.21 -11.25 -16.89
C ASP A 241 -23.05 -12.18 -17.33
N LYS A 242 -22.07 -11.68 -18.10
CA LYS A 242 -20.80 -12.35 -18.38
C LYS A 242 -19.82 -12.20 -17.24
N ARG A 243 -18.88 -13.14 -17.12
CA ARG A 243 -17.86 -13.14 -16.06
C ARG A 243 -16.95 -11.94 -16.20
N VAL A 244 -16.64 -11.27 -15.10
CA VAL A 244 -15.70 -10.14 -15.10
C VAL A 244 -14.29 -10.66 -15.40
N PRO A 245 -13.63 -10.21 -16.48
CA PRO A 245 -12.26 -10.60 -16.79
C PRO A 245 -11.28 -10.26 -15.66
N GLY A 246 -10.45 -11.22 -15.26
CA GLY A 246 -9.51 -11.08 -14.14
C GLY A 246 -10.11 -11.35 -12.75
N ALA A 247 -11.43 -11.57 -12.64
CA ALA A 247 -12.05 -12.01 -11.41
C ALA A 247 -11.76 -13.50 -11.14
N PRO A 248 -11.78 -13.93 -9.87
CA PRO A 248 -11.71 -15.35 -9.53
C PRO A 248 -12.82 -16.16 -10.24
N PRO A 249 -12.58 -17.42 -10.62
CA PRO A 249 -13.56 -18.21 -11.38
C PRO A 249 -14.82 -18.55 -10.59
N SER A 250 -14.78 -18.46 -9.26
CA SER A 250 -15.92 -18.65 -8.35
C SER A 250 -15.63 -18.02 -6.98
N GLY A 251 -16.66 -17.90 -6.15
CA GLY A 251 -16.55 -17.50 -4.76
C GLY A 251 -15.70 -18.45 -3.92
N ILE A 252 -15.78 -19.76 -4.18
CA ILE A 252 -14.96 -20.77 -3.51
C ILE A 252 -13.49 -20.56 -3.88
N ALA A 253 -13.19 -20.32 -5.16
CA ALA A 253 -11.81 -20.05 -5.60
C ALA A 253 -11.25 -18.76 -4.99
N TRP A 254 -12.09 -17.72 -4.87
CA TRP A 254 -11.72 -16.50 -4.16
C TRP A 254 -11.43 -16.76 -2.67
N ALA A 255 -12.33 -17.48 -1.99
CA ALA A 255 -12.19 -17.79 -0.56
C ALA A 255 -11.03 -18.75 -0.26
N ALA A 256 -10.71 -19.65 -1.17
CA ALA A 256 -9.55 -20.53 -1.08
C ALA A 256 -8.23 -19.77 -1.29
N GLY A 257 -8.26 -18.66 -2.03
CA GLY A 257 -7.08 -17.86 -2.35
C GLY A 257 -6.12 -18.56 -3.31
N ARG A 258 -5.01 -17.89 -3.60
CA ARG A 258 -3.86 -18.57 -4.23
C ARG A 258 -3.08 -19.30 -3.15
N ARG A 259 -2.28 -20.31 -3.52
CA ARG A 259 -1.38 -20.93 -2.55
C ARG A 259 -0.27 -19.94 -2.22
N VAL A 260 -0.29 -19.39 -1.01
CA VAL A 260 0.84 -18.63 -0.46
C VAL A 260 2.10 -19.48 -0.54
N GLN A 261 3.09 -19.03 -1.30
CA GLN A 261 4.42 -19.59 -1.17
C GLN A 261 4.98 -19.15 0.18
N ALA A 262 5.28 -20.10 1.06
CA ALA A 262 5.75 -19.81 2.43
C ALA A 262 6.95 -18.84 2.45
N ARG A 263 7.77 -18.87 1.40
CA ARG A 263 8.93 -17.98 1.21
C ARG A 263 8.51 -16.51 1.00
N ASP A 264 7.48 -16.25 0.19
CA ASP A 264 6.98 -14.90 -0.07
C ASP A 264 6.33 -14.31 1.19
N ALA A 265 5.54 -15.12 1.90
CA ALA A 265 4.97 -14.71 3.19
C ALA A 265 6.06 -14.38 4.22
N LEU A 266 7.12 -15.19 4.29
CA LEU A 266 8.24 -14.94 5.18
C LEU A 266 8.99 -13.66 4.77
N GLY A 267 9.24 -13.45 3.47
CA GLY A 267 9.91 -12.25 2.97
C GLY A 267 9.13 -10.97 3.26
N LEU A 268 7.82 -11.02 3.06
CA LEU A 268 6.92 -9.94 3.44
C LEU A 268 6.92 -9.69 4.95
N ALA A 269 6.80 -10.75 5.75
CA ALA A 269 6.80 -10.64 7.21
C ALA A 269 8.11 -10.03 7.73
N VAL A 270 9.27 -10.48 7.24
CA VAL A 270 10.58 -9.91 7.60
C VAL A 270 10.66 -8.42 7.23
N THR A 271 10.18 -8.06 6.03
CA THR A 271 10.18 -6.68 5.54
C THR A 271 9.31 -5.78 6.43
N LEU A 272 8.07 -6.19 6.70
CA LEU A 272 7.12 -5.42 7.52
C LEU A 272 7.57 -5.34 8.98
N MET A 273 7.96 -6.46 9.60
CA MET A 273 8.42 -6.50 10.99
C MET A 273 9.70 -5.69 11.17
N GLY A 274 10.70 -5.88 10.30
CA GLY A 274 11.94 -5.13 10.33
C GLY A 274 11.72 -3.63 10.13
N GLY A 275 10.88 -3.25 9.17
CA GLY A 275 10.49 -1.86 8.93
C GLY A 275 9.76 -1.24 10.12
N ALA A 276 8.83 -1.97 10.74
CA ALA A 276 8.15 -1.54 11.96
C ALA A 276 9.13 -1.37 13.14
N ILE A 277 10.08 -2.29 13.32
CA ILE A 277 11.10 -2.19 14.36
C ILE A 277 11.94 -0.93 14.14
N ALA A 278 12.41 -0.69 12.92
CA ALA A 278 13.20 0.50 12.56
C ALA A 278 12.43 1.82 12.81
N LEU A 279 11.17 1.86 12.38
CA LEU A 279 10.34 3.07 12.42
C LEU A 279 9.75 3.33 13.81
N LEU A 280 9.20 2.33 14.47
CA LEU A 280 8.35 2.51 15.65
C LEU A 280 9.13 2.30 16.96
N ALA A 281 10.00 1.29 17.04
CA ALA A 281 10.64 0.92 18.30
C ALA A 281 11.40 2.09 18.96
N PRO A 282 12.22 2.89 18.24
CA PRO A 282 12.90 4.03 18.86
C PRO A 282 11.97 5.20 19.20
N ALA A 283 10.75 5.23 18.66
CA ALA A 283 9.75 6.27 18.93
C ALA A 283 8.94 6.02 20.22
N LEU A 284 8.98 4.77 20.69
CA LEU A 284 8.26 4.27 21.86
C LEU A 284 9.03 4.59 23.16
N PRO A 285 8.33 4.95 24.24
CA PRO A 285 8.94 5.04 25.56
C PRO A 285 9.50 3.67 25.99
N PRO A 286 10.54 3.62 26.85
CA PRO A 286 11.16 2.37 27.29
C PRO A 286 10.18 1.44 28.04
N ARG A 287 9.18 2.02 28.71
CA ARG A 287 8.06 1.29 29.32
C ARG A 287 6.74 1.88 28.80
N PRO A 288 6.21 1.36 27.68
CA PRO A 288 4.91 1.81 27.20
C PRO A 288 3.81 1.41 28.19
N SER A 289 2.86 2.30 28.42
CA SER A 289 1.71 2.02 29.28
C SER A 289 0.81 0.96 28.64
N ARG A 290 0.14 0.14 29.46
CA ARG A 290 -0.82 -0.88 28.96
C ARG A 290 -1.93 -0.25 28.12
N LEU A 291 -2.40 0.93 28.53
CA LEU A 291 -3.39 1.70 27.78
C LEU A 291 -2.89 2.08 26.38
N ALA A 292 -1.65 2.57 26.26
CA ALA A 292 -1.11 2.97 24.96
C ALA A 292 -0.94 1.76 24.02
N VAL A 293 -0.48 0.62 24.55
CA VAL A 293 -0.39 -0.63 23.78
C VAL A 293 -1.77 -1.14 23.39
N GLY A 294 -2.75 -1.09 24.29
CA GLY A 294 -4.14 -1.43 24.03
C GLY A 294 -4.74 -0.58 22.90
N LEU A 295 -4.59 0.75 22.97
CA LEU A 295 -5.07 1.67 21.94
C LEU A 295 -4.41 1.42 20.57
N LEU A 296 -3.09 1.18 20.56
CA LEU A 296 -2.38 0.81 19.33
C LEU A 296 -2.94 -0.50 18.75
N GLY A 297 -3.05 -1.55 19.58
CA GLY A 297 -3.59 -2.84 19.16
C GLY A 297 -5.02 -2.74 18.64
N SER A 298 -5.90 -2.05 19.37
CA SER A 298 -7.29 -1.82 18.95
C SER A 298 -7.38 -1.06 17.63
N GLY A 299 -6.56 -0.02 17.42
CA GLY A 299 -6.52 0.71 16.15
C GLY A 299 -6.06 -0.15 14.97
N LEU A 300 -5.05 -0.99 15.16
CA LEU A 300 -4.56 -1.92 14.13
C LEU A 300 -5.59 -2.98 13.78
N VAL A 301 -6.23 -3.58 14.79
CA VAL A 301 -7.30 -4.56 14.61
C VAL A 301 -8.51 -3.94 13.91
N LEU A 302 -8.89 -2.72 14.29
CA LEU A 302 -9.97 -1.98 13.63
C LEU A 302 -9.67 -1.73 12.16
N ALA A 303 -8.44 -1.34 11.81
CA ALA A 303 -8.03 -1.15 10.42
C ALA A 303 -8.11 -2.46 9.61
N LEU A 304 -7.72 -3.58 10.21
CA LEU A 304 -7.82 -4.91 9.58
C LEU A 304 -9.28 -5.34 9.37
N PHE A 305 -10.15 -5.12 10.36
CA PHE A 305 -11.60 -5.40 10.21
C PHE A 305 -12.24 -4.49 9.17
N TRP A 306 -11.88 -3.22 9.16
CA TRP A 306 -12.32 -2.28 8.13
C TRP A 306 -11.90 -2.78 6.74
N ALA A 307 -10.64 -3.20 6.57
CA ALA A 307 -10.15 -3.67 5.28
C ALA A 307 -10.84 -4.95 4.80
N GLN A 308 -11.07 -5.91 5.71
CA GLN A 308 -11.85 -7.11 5.41
C GLN A 308 -13.30 -6.77 5.04
N GLY A 309 -13.96 -5.92 5.84
CA GLY A 309 -15.33 -5.49 5.56
C GLY A 309 -15.44 -4.84 4.18
N TRP A 310 -14.52 -3.92 3.87
CA TRP A 310 -14.48 -3.24 2.58
C TRP A 310 -14.29 -4.23 1.42
N ALA A 311 -13.35 -5.18 1.54
CA ALA A 311 -13.13 -6.21 0.53
C ALA A 311 -14.38 -7.10 0.32
N ILE A 312 -15.01 -7.57 1.40
CA ILE A 312 -16.18 -8.46 1.33
C ILE A 312 -17.37 -7.74 0.68
N TYR A 313 -17.67 -6.51 1.10
CA TYR A 313 -18.80 -5.76 0.55
C TYR A 313 -18.52 -5.28 -0.89
N ALA A 314 -17.27 -5.01 -1.24
CA ALA A 314 -16.87 -4.77 -2.63
C ALA A 314 -17.07 -6.02 -3.49
N ALA A 315 -16.61 -7.19 -3.04
CA ALA A 315 -16.82 -8.46 -3.75
C ALA A 315 -18.32 -8.79 -3.93
N LEU A 316 -19.12 -8.47 -2.91
CA LEU A 316 -20.56 -8.70 -2.91
C LEU A 316 -21.27 -7.77 -3.89
N GLY A 317 -21.11 -6.45 -3.75
CA GLY A 317 -21.95 -5.48 -4.45
C GLY A 317 -21.33 -4.85 -5.70
N ALA A 318 -20.02 -5.02 -5.92
CA ALA A 318 -19.28 -4.35 -6.99
C ALA A 318 -18.24 -5.28 -7.64
N PRO A 319 -18.62 -6.43 -8.24
CA PRO A 319 -17.68 -7.39 -8.83
C PRO A 319 -16.82 -6.78 -9.96
N ASP A 320 -17.29 -5.68 -10.58
CA ASP A 320 -16.57 -4.96 -11.63
C ASP A 320 -15.19 -4.44 -11.19
N VAL A 321 -14.94 -4.30 -9.88
CA VAL A 321 -13.63 -3.88 -9.35
C VAL A 321 -12.51 -4.90 -9.60
N PHE A 322 -12.85 -6.12 -10.02
CA PHE A 322 -11.87 -7.12 -10.45
C PHE A 322 -11.35 -6.85 -11.88
N LEU A 323 -12.03 -6.02 -12.67
CA LEU A 323 -11.70 -5.79 -14.07
C LEU A 323 -10.28 -5.21 -14.22
N GLY A 324 -9.38 -5.99 -14.82
CA GLY A 324 -7.98 -5.63 -15.03
C GLY A 324 -7.09 -5.73 -13.78
N GLY A 325 -7.69 -6.04 -12.62
CA GLY A 325 -7.01 -6.14 -11.33
C GLY A 325 -7.60 -5.18 -10.31
N VAL A 326 -7.45 -5.52 -9.03
CA VAL A 326 -8.01 -4.74 -7.93
C VAL A 326 -7.02 -3.68 -7.46
N THR A 327 -7.50 -2.45 -7.30
CA THR A 327 -6.70 -1.35 -6.73
C THR A 327 -7.41 -0.54 -5.68
N ALA A 328 -6.61 0.21 -4.91
CA ALA A 328 -7.10 1.09 -3.86
C ALA A 328 -8.05 2.16 -4.43
N GLU A 329 -7.72 2.75 -5.58
CA GLU A 329 -8.54 3.76 -6.25
C GLU A 329 -9.82 3.19 -6.86
N GLY A 330 -9.78 1.96 -7.40
CA GLY A 330 -10.99 1.28 -7.89
C GLY A 330 -11.98 1.01 -6.76
N LEU A 331 -11.47 0.77 -5.54
CA LEU A 331 -12.30 0.57 -4.36
C LEU A 331 -13.01 1.83 -3.84
N LEU A 332 -12.59 3.03 -4.27
CA LEU A 332 -13.37 4.25 -4.03
C LEU A 332 -14.70 4.25 -4.78
N ASP A 333 -14.83 3.49 -5.87
CA ASP A 333 -16.05 3.45 -6.67
C ASP A 333 -17.16 2.60 -6.01
N VAL A 334 -16.82 1.81 -5.00
CA VAL A 334 -17.75 0.86 -4.36
C VAL A 334 -19.05 1.52 -3.86
N PRO A 335 -19.04 2.66 -3.13
CA PRO A 335 -20.29 3.30 -2.71
C PRO A 335 -21.21 3.65 -3.89
N ARG A 336 -20.67 4.08 -5.03
CA ARG A 336 -21.47 4.38 -6.24
C ARG A 336 -21.96 3.11 -6.93
N LEU A 337 -21.12 2.08 -6.99
CA LEU A 337 -21.47 0.81 -7.61
C LEU A 337 -22.56 0.06 -6.82
N VAL A 338 -22.56 0.19 -5.49
CA VAL A 338 -23.53 -0.46 -4.61
C VAL A 338 -24.81 0.36 -4.43
N LEU A 339 -24.70 1.67 -4.19
CA LEU A 339 -25.84 2.53 -3.85
C LEU A 339 -26.43 3.25 -5.07
N GLY A 340 -25.86 3.06 -6.26
CA GLY A 340 -26.19 3.79 -7.47
C GLY A 340 -25.63 5.22 -7.52
N GLU A 341 -25.91 5.94 -8.61
CA GLU A 341 -25.44 7.31 -8.87
C GLU A 341 -26.25 8.38 -8.11
N SER A 342 -26.32 8.25 -6.79
CA SER A 342 -26.93 9.25 -5.92
C SER A 342 -25.92 10.30 -5.46
N ALA A 343 -26.41 11.51 -5.16
CA ALA A 343 -25.60 12.53 -4.47
C ALA A 343 -25.06 12.02 -3.13
N GLY A 344 -25.76 11.06 -2.48
CA GLY A 344 -25.29 10.38 -1.28
C GLY A 344 -24.02 9.56 -1.53
N ALA A 345 -23.98 8.75 -2.59
CA ALA A 345 -22.81 7.94 -2.93
C ALA A 345 -21.57 8.80 -3.23
N LEU A 346 -21.74 9.92 -3.96
CA LEU A 346 -20.67 10.88 -4.21
C LEU A 346 -20.12 11.51 -2.91
N ARG A 347 -21.00 11.84 -1.96
CA ARG A 347 -20.58 12.35 -0.64
C ARG A 347 -19.76 11.32 0.14
N LEU A 348 -20.07 10.03 0.01
CA LEU A 348 -19.30 8.96 0.65
C LEU A 348 -17.91 8.78 0.04
N GLN A 349 -17.79 8.92 -1.28
CA GLN A 349 -16.47 8.98 -1.93
C GLN A 349 -15.67 10.20 -1.45
N GLY A 350 -16.31 11.37 -1.41
CA GLY A 350 -15.72 12.59 -0.85
C GLY A 350 -15.23 12.39 0.59
N LEU A 351 -16.00 11.69 1.41
CA LEU A 351 -15.68 11.39 2.80
C LEU A 351 -14.46 10.45 2.92
N LEU A 352 -14.34 9.42 2.06
CA LEU A 352 -13.15 8.57 1.98
C LEU A 352 -11.89 9.38 1.62
N LEU A 353 -12.02 10.29 0.63
CA LEU A 353 -10.92 11.15 0.17
C LEU A 353 -10.47 12.12 1.27
N VAL A 354 -11.42 12.74 1.96
CA VAL A 354 -11.13 13.61 3.11
C VAL A 354 -10.44 12.80 4.22
N GLY A 355 -10.89 11.57 4.47
CA GLY A 355 -10.24 10.66 5.43
C GLY A 355 -8.80 10.31 5.02
N ALA A 356 -8.56 9.97 3.75
CA ALA A 356 -7.24 9.70 3.20
C ALA A 356 -6.30 10.91 3.31
N PHE A 357 -6.80 12.09 2.97
CA PHE A 357 -6.05 13.33 3.11
C PHE A 357 -5.72 13.65 4.57
N ALA A 358 -6.70 13.53 5.48
CA ALA A 358 -6.48 13.73 6.91
C ALA A 358 -5.44 12.73 7.47
N SER A 359 -5.50 11.49 7.04
CA SER A 359 -4.53 10.44 7.38
C SER A 359 -3.13 10.81 6.90
N PHE A 360 -2.98 11.24 5.66
CA PHE A 360 -1.71 11.73 5.11
C PHE A 360 -1.12 12.88 5.94
N LEU A 361 -1.93 13.85 6.32
CA LEU A 361 -1.51 14.98 7.14
C LEU A 361 -1.08 14.54 8.55
N ALA A 362 -1.85 13.64 9.18
CA ALA A 362 -1.51 13.06 10.47
C ALA A 362 -0.19 12.26 10.41
N SER A 363 -0.02 11.44 9.37
CA SER A 363 1.22 10.70 9.10
C SER A 363 2.40 11.63 8.93
N THR A 364 2.25 12.72 8.17
CA THR A 364 3.30 13.73 7.96
C THR A 364 3.75 14.34 9.29
N ILE A 365 2.81 14.77 10.14
CA ILE A 365 3.12 15.32 11.46
C ILE A 365 3.87 14.29 12.32
N ALA A 366 3.40 13.05 12.34
CA ALA A 366 3.97 12.00 13.16
C ALA A 366 5.36 11.55 12.69
N LEU A 367 5.58 11.46 11.37
CA LEU A 367 6.88 11.16 10.75
C LEU A 367 7.88 12.30 10.96
N ARG A 368 7.44 13.56 10.86
CA ARG A 368 8.28 14.72 11.23
C ARG A 368 8.69 14.66 12.70
N GLY A 369 7.73 14.43 13.59
CA GLY A 369 8.01 14.25 15.02
C GLY A 369 8.89 13.04 15.31
N ARG A 370 8.92 12.04 14.43
CA ARG A 370 9.83 10.89 14.52
C ARG A 370 11.27 11.27 14.17
N VAL A 371 11.48 12.03 13.08
CA VAL A 371 12.82 12.51 12.65
C VAL A 371 13.40 13.47 13.70
N ALA A 372 12.60 14.45 14.13
CA ALA A 372 13.03 15.47 15.11
C ALA A 372 13.53 14.87 16.44
N ARG A 373 13.01 13.70 16.86
CA ARG A 373 13.45 13.03 18.10
C ARG A 373 14.75 12.26 17.97
N VAL A 374 15.15 11.83 16.76
CA VAL A 374 16.44 11.16 16.56
C VAL A 374 17.57 12.17 16.54
N ASP A 375 17.30 13.34 15.98
CA ASP A 375 18.25 14.44 15.88
C ASP A 375 18.38 15.25 17.19
N ALA A 376 18.05 14.66 18.34
CA ALA A 376 18.16 15.33 19.64
C ALA A 376 19.57 15.89 19.94
N PRO A 377 20.68 15.24 19.55
CA PRO A 377 22.03 15.80 19.72
C PRO A 377 22.30 17.03 18.83
N GLY A 378 21.62 17.17 17.70
CA GLY A 378 21.66 18.32 16.79
C GLY A 378 20.56 19.35 17.07
N GLY A 379 19.92 19.32 18.24
CA GLY A 379 18.84 20.25 18.60
C GLY A 379 17.50 20.01 17.89
N GLY A 380 17.37 18.93 17.11
CA GLY A 380 16.22 18.64 16.27
C GLY A 380 16.13 19.52 15.02
N GLU A 381 17.25 20.12 14.61
CA GLU A 381 17.35 21.00 13.44
C GLU A 381 16.89 20.31 12.16
N ILE A 382 17.27 19.06 11.91
CA ILE A 382 16.86 18.30 10.71
C ILE A 382 15.34 18.10 10.67
N GLY A 383 14.70 17.87 11.83
CA GLY A 383 13.24 17.75 11.93
C GLY A 383 12.49 19.07 11.78
N ARG A 384 13.20 20.20 11.80
CA ARG A 384 12.66 21.57 11.74
C ARG A 384 13.15 22.36 10.53
N ASP A 385 14.12 21.83 9.78
CA ASP A 385 14.70 22.45 8.61
C ASP A 385 13.69 22.41 7.44
N LEU A 386 13.08 23.58 7.19
CA LEU A 386 12.13 23.77 6.11
C LEU A 386 12.72 23.48 4.73
N GLY A 387 14.02 23.72 4.53
CA GLY A 387 14.70 23.44 3.27
C GLY A 387 14.75 21.94 2.98
N LEU A 388 15.11 21.13 3.98
CA LEU A 388 15.10 19.67 3.86
C LEU A 388 13.70 19.13 3.59
N TRP A 389 12.69 19.60 4.34
CA TRP A 389 11.31 19.16 4.10
C TRP A 389 10.76 19.63 2.75
N ALA A 390 11.11 20.84 2.30
CA ALA A 390 10.77 21.32 0.96
C ALA A 390 11.41 20.45 -0.13
N MET A 391 12.68 20.05 0.05
CA MET A 391 13.33 19.11 -0.87
C MET A 391 12.68 17.73 -0.84
N ALA A 392 12.31 17.21 0.33
CA ALA A 392 11.63 15.92 0.44
C ALA A 392 10.25 15.94 -0.24
N PHE A 393 9.42 16.96 0.01
CA PHE A 393 8.11 17.10 -0.64
C PHE A 393 8.23 17.41 -2.14
N GLY A 394 9.18 18.26 -2.53
CA GLY A 394 9.43 18.60 -3.94
C GLY A 394 9.92 17.38 -4.74
N GLY A 395 10.93 16.67 -4.23
CA GLY A 395 11.45 15.45 -4.84
C GLY A 395 10.40 14.34 -4.90
N ALA A 396 9.68 14.10 -3.80
CA ALA A 396 8.57 13.15 -3.78
C ALA A 396 7.45 13.54 -4.74
N GLY A 397 7.10 14.83 -4.83
CA GLY A 397 6.07 15.33 -5.74
C GLY A 397 6.43 15.13 -7.20
N VAL A 398 7.68 15.40 -7.59
CA VAL A 398 8.18 15.12 -8.96
C VAL A 398 8.20 13.62 -9.22
N ALA A 399 8.68 12.82 -8.28
CA ALA A 399 8.72 11.36 -8.42
C ALA A 399 7.31 10.74 -8.51
N SER A 400 6.31 11.33 -7.84
CA SER A 400 4.90 10.90 -7.91
C SER A 400 4.24 11.13 -9.27
N LEU A 401 4.85 11.92 -10.16
CA LEU A 401 4.33 12.08 -11.52
C LEU A 401 4.46 10.78 -12.33
N TRP A 402 5.45 9.95 -12.01
CA TRP A 402 5.57 8.62 -12.59
C TRP A 402 4.52 7.66 -11.98
N PRO A 403 3.80 6.89 -12.82
CA PRO A 403 2.87 5.89 -12.34
C PRO A 403 3.67 4.72 -11.74
N VAL A 404 3.64 4.61 -10.42
CA VAL A 404 4.27 3.53 -9.64
C VAL A 404 3.21 2.98 -8.70
N ASP A 405 3.17 1.66 -8.49
CA ASP A 405 2.27 1.08 -7.50
C ASP A 405 2.73 1.47 -6.08
N PRO A 406 1.85 2.09 -5.26
CA PRO A 406 2.20 2.55 -3.92
C PRO A 406 2.60 1.42 -2.97
N TRP A 407 2.06 0.20 -3.12
CA TRP A 407 2.33 -0.89 -2.18
C TRP A 407 3.76 -1.45 -2.30
N PRO A 408 4.26 -1.81 -3.49
CA PRO A 408 5.67 -2.16 -3.68
C PRO A 408 6.63 -1.06 -3.21
N LEU A 409 6.26 0.21 -3.40
CA LEU A 409 7.07 1.33 -2.91
C LEU A 409 7.13 1.37 -1.38
N VAL A 410 6.01 1.13 -0.68
CA VAL A 410 6.01 0.97 0.79
C VAL A 410 6.90 -0.19 1.21
N LEU A 411 6.82 -1.35 0.55
CA LEU A 411 7.66 -2.51 0.87
C LEU A 411 9.15 -2.22 0.63
N LEU A 412 9.49 -1.53 -0.45
CA LEU A 412 10.86 -1.11 -0.75
C LEU A 412 11.42 -0.22 0.37
N VAL A 413 10.65 0.78 0.78
CA VAL A 413 11.05 1.74 1.81
C VAL A 413 11.16 1.09 3.19
N LEU A 414 10.20 0.23 3.56
CA LEU A 414 10.24 -0.53 4.81
C LEU A 414 11.37 -1.56 4.82
N GLY A 415 11.67 -2.18 3.68
CA GLY A 415 12.79 -3.11 3.53
C GLY A 415 14.15 -2.42 3.65
N ALA A 416 14.30 -1.22 3.10
CA ALA A 416 15.49 -0.40 3.29
C ALA A 416 15.66 -0.02 4.77
N ALA A 417 14.58 0.40 5.43
CA ALA A 417 14.57 0.69 6.87
C ALA A 417 14.92 -0.55 7.71
N ALA A 418 14.34 -1.70 7.38
CA ALA A 418 14.63 -2.98 8.02
C ALA A 418 16.11 -3.31 7.92
N SER A 419 16.70 -3.18 6.74
CA SER A 419 18.08 -3.59 6.46
C SER A 419 19.11 -2.66 7.12
N ALA A 420 18.82 -1.36 7.19
CA ALA A 420 19.79 -0.36 7.64
C ALA A 420 19.65 0.05 9.12
N LEU A 421 18.43 0.04 9.68
CA LEU A 421 18.15 0.63 11.00
C LEU A 421 17.73 -0.42 12.05
N ALA A 422 17.02 -1.48 11.66
CA ALA A 422 16.56 -2.49 12.61
C ALA A 422 17.69 -3.27 13.32
N PRO A 423 18.85 -3.58 12.70
CA PRO A 423 19.94 -4.31 13.36
C PRO A 423 20.40 -3.69 14.68
N ALA A 424 20.57 -2.37 14.71
CA ALA A 424 21.00 -1.63 15.89
C ALA A 424 19.97 -1.72 17.04
N VAL A 425 18.68 -1.85 16.71
CA VAL A 425 17.61 -2.03 17.70
C VAL A 425 17.55 -3.47 18.20
N LEU A 426 17.79 -4.45 17.33
CA LEU A 426 17.73 -5.88 17.65
C LEU A 426 18.92 -6.37 18.50
N LEU A 427 20.10 -5.77 18.30
CA LEU A 427 21.33 -6.10 19.01
C LEU A 427 21.92 -4.87 19.73
N PRO A 428 21.24 -4.34 20.76
CA PRO A 428 21.57 -3.05 21.37
C PRO A 428 22.98 -2.98 21.97
N ARG A 429 23.45 -4.06 22.62
CA ARG A 429 24.80 -4.15 23.20
C ARG A 429 25.92 -3.90 22.17
N HIS A 430 25.68 -4.27 20.92
CA HIS A 430 26.65 -4.13 19.83
C HIS A 430 26.36 -2.87 18.98
N GLY A 431 25.09 -2.44 18.96
CA GLY A 431 24.61 -1.22 18.29
C GLY A 431 25.07 0.08 18.96
N ASN A 432 25.50 0.02 20.23
CA ASN A 432 26.04 1.17 20.94
C ASN A 432 27.44 1.61 20.49
N GLN A 433 28.10 0.83 19.63
CA GLN A 433 29.31 1.27 18.94
C GLN A 433 28.92 2.00 17.65
N PRO A 434 28.99 3.34 17.58
CA PRO A 434 28.43 4.12 16.48
C PRO A 434 29.07 3.77 15.13
N ARG A 435 30.37 3.42 15.13
CA ARG A 435 31.09 2.97 13.93
C ARG A 435 30.60 1.61 13.45
N ALA A 436 30.42 0.64 14.35
CA ALA A 436 29.91 -0.68 14.00
C ALA A 436 28.45 -0.63 13.51
N ALA A 437 27.61 0.17 14.16
CA ALA A 437 26.22 0.39 13.75
C ALA A 437 26.14 1.06 12.37
N THR A 438 27.00 2.03 12.09
CA THR A 438 27.08 2.68 10.76
C THR A 438 27.55 1.70 9.70
N LEU A 439 28.63 0.94 9.96
CA LEU A 439 29.13 -0.08 9.04
C LEU A 439 28.06 -1.14 8.72
N ALA A 440 27.41 -1.67 9.76
CA ALA A 440 26.34 -2.65 9.60
C ALA A 440 25.18 -2.08 8.77
N GLY A 441 24.77 -0.85 9.05
CA GLY A 441 23.73 -0.15 8.29
C GLY A 441 24.11 0.09 6.83
N CYS A 442 25.35 0.51 6.54
CA CYS A 442 25.86 0.68 5.18
C CYS A 442 25.87 -0.66 4.41
N VAL A 443 26.35 -1.74 5.03
CA VAL A 443 26.36 -3.08 4.41
C VAL A 443 24.93 -3.54 4.12
N GLY A 444 24.03 -3.43 5.10
CA GLY A 444 22.63 -3.77 4.93
C GLY A 444 21.98 -3.00 3.78
N LEU A 445 22.14 -1.68 3.75
CA LEU A 445 21.58 -0.84 2.69
C LEU A 445 22.17 -1.16 1.31
N THR A 446 23.47 -1.45 1.23
CA THR A 446 24.14 -1.79 -0.03
C THR A 446 23.64 -3.13 -0.57
N VAL A 447 23.57 -4.16 0.26
CA VAL A 447 23.03 -5.48 -0.13
C VAL A 447 21.56 -5.34 -0.56
N PHE A 448 20.77 -4.56 0.18
CA PHE A 448 19.38 -4.27 -0.15
C PHE A 448 19.26 -3.61 -1.53
N ALA A 449 20.02 -2.54 -1.78
CA ALA A 449 19.98 -1.79 -3.04
C ALA A 449 20.40 -2.66 -4.24
N LEU A 450 21.45 -3.48 -4.08
CA LEU A 450 21.92 -4.38 -5.13
C LEU A 450 20.86 -5.44 -5.50
N LEU A 451 20.21 -6.03 -4.50
CA LEU A 451 19.16 -7.03 -4.72
C LEU A 451 17.89 -6.41 -5.31
N ALA A 452 17.46 -5.24 -4.82
CA ALA A 452 16.34 -4.50 -5.38
C ALA A 452 16.58 -4.11 -6.84
N ALA A 453 17.77 -3.62 -7.16
CA ALA A 453 18.17 -3.30 -8.54
C ALA A 453 18.21 -4.56 -9.42
N ALA A 454 18.80 -5.65 -8.93
CA ALA A 454 18.84 -6.93 -9.65
C ALA A 454 17.44 -7.47 -9.96
N GLY A 455 16.50 -7.36 -9.02
CA GLY A 455 15.09 -7.74 -9.22
C GLY A 455 14.35 -6.89 -10.24
N SER A 456 14.70 -5.61 -10.35
CA SER A 456 14.10 -4.70 -11.35
C SER A 456 14.58 -4.96 -12.78
N VAL A 457 15.80 -5.46 -12.96
CA VAL A 457 16.44 -5.64 -14.28
C VAL A 457 16.24 -7.06 -14.83
N ARG A 458 16.30 -8.10 -13.98
CA ARG A 458 16.14 -9.50 -14.40
C ARG A 458 14.70 -9.94 -14.15
N GLY A 459 13.82 -9.63 -15.09
CA GLY A 459 12.48 -10.24 -15.12
C GLY A 459 12.59 -11.77 -15.03
N ARG A 460 12.05 -12.37 -13.96
CA ARG A 460 11.74 -13.80 -13.70
C ARG A 460 12.70 -14.91 -14.24
N VAL A 461 13.96 -14.62 -14.54
CA VAL A 461 14.99 -15.61 -14.95
C VAL A 461 16.07 -15.69 -13.87
N LEU A 462 15.66 -15.91 -12.62
CA LEU A 462 16.56 -16.11 -11.49
C LEU A 462 16.18 -17.40 -10.77
N ASP A 463 17.19 -18.15 -10.31
CA ASP A 463 17.00 -19.34 -9.48
C ASP A 463 16.09 -19.05 -8.27
N ASP A 464 15.38 -20.07 -7.79
CA ASP A 464 14.36 -20.02 -6.74
C ASP A 464 14.71 -19.17 -5.49
N LEU A 465 15.96 -19.25 -5.00
CA LEU A 465 16.41 -18.49 -3.81
C LEU A 465 16.75 -17.04 -4.14
N LEU A 466 17.36 -16.81 -5.30
CA LEU A 466 17.68 -15.46 -5.78
C LEU A 466 16.41 -14.70 -6.18
N ALA A 467 15.38 -15.40 -6.65
CA ALA A 467 14.07 -14.84 -6.93
C ALA A 467 13.40 -14.28 -5.66
N VAL A 468 13.45 -15.02 -4.54
CA VAL A 468 12.91 -14.55 -3.25
C VAL A 468 13.73 -13.39 -2.69
N ALA A 469 15.06 -13.46 -2.75
CA ALA A 469 15.93 -12.37 -2.32
C ALA A 469 15.78 -11.12 -3.19
N ALA A 470 15.49 -11.26 -4.48
CA ALA A 470 15.19 -10.14 -5.37
C ALA A 470 13.78 -9.56 -5.11
N GLY A 471 12.79 -10.42 -4.80
CA GLY A 471 11.43 -9.99 -4.47
C GLY A 471 11.29 -9.35 -3.09
N TYR A 472 12.06 -9.82 -2.11
CA TYR A 472 12.12 -9.31 -0.74
C TYR A 472 13.58 -9.12 -0.28
N PRO A 473 14.27 -8.06 -0.73
CA PRO A 473 15.69 -7.84 -0.46
C PRO A 473 16.08 -7.81 1.02
N ALA A 474 15.15 -7.43 1.89
CA ALA A 474 15.36 -7.38 3.34
C ALA A 474 15.71 -8.77 3.94
N VAL A 475 15.26 -9.87 3.31
CA VAL A 475 15.52 -11.24 3.80
C VAL A 475 17.01 -11.57 3.84
N ALA A 476 17.79 -11.07 2.88
CA ALA A 476 19.23 -11.26 2.83
C ALA A 476 20.00 -10.10 3.46
N ALA A 477 19.54 -8.86 3.26
CA ALA A 477 20.22 -7.67 3.71
C ALA A 477 20.20 -7.50 5.25
N LEU A 478 19.09 -7.82 5.91
CA LEU A 478 18.98 -7.73 7.37
C LEU A 478 19.95 -8.69 8.09
N PRO A 479 20.02 -9.99 7.75
CA PRO A 479 21.02 -10.90 8.32
C PRO A 479 22.47 -10.46 8.06
N ALA A 480 22.76 -9.92 6.87
CA ALA A 480 24.10 -9.42 6.57
C ALA A 480 24.52 -8.29 7.54
N ALA A 481 23.64 -7.31 7.76
CA ALA A 481 23.88 -6.23 8.71
C ALA A 481 24.00 -6.73 10.16
N LEU A 482 23.14 -7.68 10.58
CA LEU A 482 23.23 -8.31 11.90
C LEU A 482 24.55 -9.06 12.09
N GLY A 483 25.04 -9.76 11.06
CA GLY A 483 26.33 -10.47 11.08
C GLY A 483 27.51 -9.51 11.28
N VAL A 484 27.52 -8.38 10.58
CA VAL A 484 28.54 -7.32 10.75
C VAL A 484 28.54 -6.79 12.17
N LEU A 485 27.36 -6.47 12.71
CA LEU A 485 27.22 -5.92 14.06
C LEU A 485 27.67 -6.93 15.13
N TRP A 486 27.32 -8.20 14.95
CA TRP A 486 27.72 -9.29 15.83
C TRP A 486 29.24 -9.54 15.82
N LEU A 487 29.87 -9.52 14.64
CA LEU A 487 31.32 -9.65 14.52
C LEU A 487 32.07 -8.48 15.17
N ALA A 488 31.53 -7.27 15.10
CA ALA A 488 32.13 -6.09 15.72
C ALA A 488 32.15 -6.19 17.26
N GLY A 489 31.06 -6.67 17.88
CA GLY A 489 31.02 -6.79 19.34
C GLY A 489 31.85 -7.95 19.90
N ARG A 490 32.21 -8.96 19.09
CA ARG A 490 33.20 -9.98 19.48
C ARG A 490 34.62 -9.46 19.60
N ARG A 491 34.93 -8.31 19.00
CA ARG A 491 36.29 -7.73 18.94
C ARG A 491 36.53 -6.63 19.96
N ALA A 492 35.54 -6.29 20.80
CA ALA A 492 35.74 -5.36 21.89
C ALA A 492 36.47 -6.08 23.04
N PRO A 493 37.67 -5.62 23.47
CA PRO A 493 38.31 -6.17 24.66
C PRO A 493 37.46 -5.87 25.90
N GLU A 494 37.37 -6.85 26.81
CA GLU A 494 36.72 -6.71 28.13
C GLU A 494 37.41 -5.69 29.03
#